data_AF-A0A838K803-F1
#
_entry.id   AF-A0A838K803-F1
#
_cell.length_a   1.000
_cell.length_b   1.000
_cell.length_c   1.000
_cell.angle_alpha   90.00
_cell.angle_beta   90.00
_cell.angle_gamma   90.00
#
_symmetry.space_group_name_H-M   'P 1'
#
loop_
_entity.id
_entity.type
_entity.pdbx_description
1 polymer ?
#
loop_
_entity_poly.entity_id
_entity_poly.type
_entity_poly.pdbx_seq_one_letter_code
_entity_poly.pdbx_strand_id
1 'polypeptide(L)'
;MAGGPQVAPYLLRAIAGRTVVAHNARFDLNFLEHEFQRADVTLTPGIPAVCTMEWSTRFLVGASRKFADCCSAAGVVHDSAHSAVGDALATAHLLAYYLKTGGVPPPWAATLNAAAPPVT
;
A
#
# COMPACT_ATOMS: atom_id res chain seq x y z
N MET A 1 35.26 4.31 -3.18
CA MET A 1 34.13 4.27 -2.22
C MET A 1 32.86 4.64 -2.99
N ALA A 2 32.25 3.68 -3.70
CA ALA A 2 31.05 3.94 -4.50
C ALA A 2 29.83 3.43 -3.75
N GLY A 3 29.39 4.19 -2.74
CA GLY A 3 28.15 3.90 -2.02
C GLY A 3 27.01 4.66 -2.69
N GLY A 4 26.25 3.98 -3.56
CA GLY A 4 24.98 4.53 -4.06
C GLY A 4 24.02 4.84 -2.91
N PRO A 5 22.98 5.65 -3.14
CA PRO A 5 22.01 6.01 -2.11
C PRO A 5 21.41 4.75 -1.46
N GLN A 6 21.50 4.66 -0.13
CA GLN A 6 20.94 3.56 0.64
C GLN A 6 19.42 3.72 0.70
N VAL A 7 18.70 2.78 0.09
CA VAL A 7 17.23 2.82 -0.03
C VAL A 7 16.55 2.46 1.29
N ALA A 8 17.13 1.55 2.08
CA ALA A 8 16.54 1.05 3.32
C ALA A 8 16.25 2.15 4.37
N PRO A 9 17.20 3.04 4.75
CA PRO A 9 16.91 4.10 5.71
C PRO A 9 15.87 5.12 5.21
N TYR A 10 15.81 5.34 3.89
CA TYR A 10 14.79 6.20 3.30
C TYR A 10 13.40 5.57 3.41
N LEU A 11 13.26 4.29 3.06
CA LEU A 11 12.00 3.57 3.16
C LEU A 11 11.50 3.48 4.60
N LEU A 12 12.38 3.20 5.57
CA LEU A 12 12.01 3.19 7.00
C LEU A 12 11.36 4.51 7.43
N ARG A 13 11.96 5.65 7.07
CA ARG A 13 11.38 6.97 7.37
C ARG A 13 10.08 7.22 6.63
N ALA A 14 9.96 6.72 5.40
CA ALA A 14 8.76 6.90 4.58
C ALA A 14 7.54 6.13 5.11
N ILE A 15 7.75 5.02 5.83
CA ILE A 15 6.68 4.17 6.39
C ILE A 15 6.45 4.37 7.90
N ALA A 16 7.42 4.95 8.63
CA ALA A 16 7.29 5.19 10.05
C ALA A 16 6.05 6.04 10.40
N GLY A 17 5.24 5.56 11.35
CA GLY A 17 4.01 6.22 11.80
C GLY A 17 2.93 6.36 10.74
N ARG A 18 2.99 5.56 9.66
CA ARG A 18 2.06 5.60 8.54
C ARG A 18 1.45 4.24 8.28
N THR A 19 0.26 4.24 7.71
CA THR A 19 -0.37 3.03 7.18
C THR A 19 0.04 2.84 5.72
N VAL A 20 0.60 1.69 5.40
CA VAL A 20 0.95 1.31 4.02
C VAL A 20 -0.32 0.98 3.26
N VAL A 21 -0.39 1.38 1.99
CA VAL A 21 -1.52 1.03 1.11
C VAL A 21 -0.95 0.32 -0.11
N ALA A 22 -1.46 -0.87 -0.39
CA ALA A 22 -1.01 -1.69 -1.52
C ALA A 22 -2.15 -2.58 -2.04
N HIS A 23 -2.05 -3.01 -3.29
CA HIS A 23 -2.92 -4.02 -3.85
C HIS A 23 -2.27 -5.39 -3.66
N ASN A 24 -2.84 -6.23 -2.78
CA ASN A 24 -2.18 -7.42 -2.22
C ASN A 24 -1.03 -7.07 -1.24
N ALA A 25 -1.31 -6.20 -0.27
CA ALA A 25 -0.31 -5.66 0.66
C ALA A 25 0.57 -6.68 1.38
N ARG A 26 0.07 -7.91 1.61
CA ARG A 26 0.88 -9.01 2.17
C ARG A 26 2.12 -9.31 1.32
N PHE A 27 2.00 -9.24 -0.01
CA PHE A 27 3.11 -9.47 -0.92
C PHE A 27 4.20 -8.41 -0.73
N ASP A 28 3.84 -7.13 -0.79
CA ASP A 28 4.78 -6.01 -0.60
C ASP A 28 5.44 -6.03 0.77
N LEU A 29 4.67 -6.28 1.84
CA LEU A 29 5.21 -6.32 3.20
C LEU A 29 6.20 -7.47 3.41
N ASN A 30 5.90 -8.66 2.87
CA ASN A 30 6.81 -9.80 2.92
C ASN A 30 8.09 -9.54 2.12
N PHE A 31 7.97 -8.88 0.96
CA PHE A 31 9.13 -8.48 0.17
C PHE A 31 10.01 -7.49 0.93
N LEU A 32 9.40 -6.46 1.53
CA LEU A 32 10.12 -5.48 2.35
C LEU A 32 10.84 -6.17 3.52
N GLU A 33 10.14 -7.02 4.28
CA GLU A 33 10.73 -7.76 5.41
C GLU A 33 11.98 -8.54 4.98
N HIS A 34 11.90 -9.27 3.88
CA HIS A 34 13.02 -10.04 3.35
C HIS A 34 14.20 -9.14 2.93
N GLU A 35 13.95 -8.04 2.22
CA GLU A 35 15.01 -7.14 1.77
C GLU A 35 15.65 -6.33 2.90
N PHE A 36 14.88 -5.98 3.93
CA PHE A 36 15.42 -5.36 5.14
C PHE A 36 16.28 -6.34 5.94
N GLN A 37 15.86 -7.60 6.09
CA GLN A 37 16.67 -8.65 6.72
C GLN A 37 18.00 -8.85 5.97
N ARG A 38 17.99 -8.87 4.63
CA ARG A 38 19.21 -8.96 3.80
C ARG A 38 20.14 -7.75 3.94
N ALA A 39 19.61 -6.61 4.39
CA ALA A 39 20.36 -5.40 4.66
C ALA A 39 20.77 -5.24 6.14
N ASP A 40 20.60 -6.29 6.96
CA ASP A 40 20.82 -6.26 8.42
C ASP A 40 20.00 -5.17 9.13
N VAL A 41 18.81 -4.87 8.62
CA VAL A 41 17.86 -3.90 9.17
C VAL A 41 16.62 -4.65 9.67
N THR A 42 16.26 -4.43 10.94
CA THR A 42 15.02 -5.01 11.51
C THR A 42 13.84 -4.07 11.29
N LEU A 43 12.82 -4.55 10.58
CA LEU A 43 11.52 -3.87 10.52
C LEU A 43 10.76 -4.04 11.85
N THR A 44 10.00 -3.01 12.23
CA THR A 44 9.02 -3.16 13.30
C THR A 44 7.95 -4.18 12.87
N PRO A 45 7.71 -5.24 13.66
CA PRO A 45 6.65 -6.19 13.34
C PRO A 45 5.29 -5.50 13.24
N GLY A 46 4.46 -5.96 12.30
CA GLY A 46 3.07 -5.51 12.20
C GLY A 46 2.89 -4.10 11.64
N ILE A 47 3.63 -3.74 10.57
CA ILE A 47 3.38 -2.51 9.81
C ILE A 47 1.90 -2.45 9.41
N PRO A 48 1.14 -1.44 9.86
CA PRO A 48 -0.27 -1.32 9.52
C PRO A 48 -0.44 -1.14 8.01
N ALA A 49 -1.34 -1.93 7.41
CA ALA A 49 -1.60 -1.84 5.99
C ALA A 49 -3.06 -1.96 5.61
N VAL A 50 -3.46 -1.21 4.58
CA VAL A 50 -4.76 -1.31 3.91
C VAL A 50 -4.55 -2.00 2.56
N CYS A 51 -5.19 -3.16 2.41
CA CYS A 51 -5.11 -3.95 1.18
C CYS A 51 -6.29 -3.63 0.25
N THR A 52 -6.05 -2.96 -0.87
CA THR A 52 -7.13 -2.59 -1.81
C THR A 52 -7.75 -3.80 -2.51
N MET A 53 -7.05 -4.94 -2.55
CA MET A 53 -7.53 -6.23 -3.05
C MET A 53 -8.49 -6.93 -2.08
N GLU A 54 -8.38 -6.71 -0.78
CA GLU A 54 -9.32 -7.24 0.21
C GLU A 54 -10.62 -6.44 0.20
N TRP A 55 -10.50 -5.12 0.07
CA TRP A 55 -11.64 -4.22 0.02
C TRP A 55 -12.37 -4.22 -1.33
N SER A 56 -11.78 -4.75 -2.41
CA SER A 56 -12.41 -4.76 -3.74
C SER A 56 -13.75 -5.48 -3.75
N THR A 57 -13.93 -6.57 -2.98
CA THR A 57 -15.21 -7.29 -2.92
C THR A 57 -16.35 -6.45 -2.33
N ARG A 58 -16.03 -5.45 -1.50
CA ARG A 58 -16.99 -4.51 -0.93
C ARG A 58 -17.32 -3.36 -1.87
N PHE A 59 -16.33 -2.82 -2.58
CA PHE A 59 -16.48 -1.58 -3.34
C PHE A 59 -16.66 -1.78 -4.85
N LEU A 60 -16.29 -2.94 -5.38
CA LEU A 60 -16.28 -3.28 -6.81
C LEU A 60 -17.05 -4.58 -7.03
N VAL A 61 -18.32 -4.59 -6.62
CA VAL A 61 -19.18 -5.78 -6.72
C VAL A 61 -19.26 -6.24 -8.18
N GLY A 62 -18.94 -7.52 -8.41
CA GLY A 62 -18.95 -8.14 -9.74
C GLY A 62 -17.60 -8.08 -10.48
N ALA A 63 -16.63 -7.30 -10.00
CA ALA A 63 -15.26 -7.33 -10.53
C ALA A 63 -14.44 -8.47 -9.91
N SER A 64 -13.44 -8.96 -10.65
CA SER A 64 -12.43 -9.85 -10.08
C SER A 64 -11.48 -9.08 -9.15
N ARG A 65 -10.72 -9.82 -8.33
CA ARG A 65 -9.71 -9.23 -7.44
C ARG A 65 -8.37 -8.92 -8.13
N LYS A 66 -8.26 -9.14 -9.44
CA LYS A 66 -7.05 -8.78 -10.18
C LYS A 66 -6.92 -7.27 -10.25
N PHE A 67 -5.68 -6.77 -10.14
CA PHE A 67 -5.42 -5.33 -10.10
C PHE A 67 -5.99 -4.58 -11.31
N ALA A 68 -5.77 -5.11 -12.53
CA ALA A 68 -6.30 -4.52 -13.76
C ALA A 68 -7.83 -4.46 -13.78
N ASP A 69 -8.51 -5.52 -13.32
CA ASP A 69 -9.97 -5.57 -13.27
C ASP A 69 -10.51 -4.59 -12.23
N CYS A 70 -9.84 -4.45 -11.09
CA CYS A 70 -10.19 -3.47 -10.07
C CYS A 70 -10.03 -2.02 -10.58
N CYS A 71 -8.93 -1.73 -11.30
CA CYS A 71 -8.71 -0.43 -11.90
C CYS A 71 -9.79 -0.11 -12.95
N SER A 72 -10.08 -1.07 -13.83
CA SER A 72 -11.13 -0.95 -14.84
C SER A 72 -12.50 -0.68 -14.21
N ALA A 73 -12.89 -1.46 -13.21
CA ALA A 73 -14.17 -1.29 -12.51
C ALA A 73 -14.29 0.05 -11.76
N ALA A 74 -13.18 0.60 -11.27
CA ALA A 74 -13.14 1.89 -10.59
C ALA A 74 -12.94 3.10 -11.54
N GLY A 75 -12.79 2.87 -12.86
CA GLY A 75 -12.45 3.92 -13.83
C GLY A 75 -11.06 4.52 -13.61
N VAL A 76 -10.14 3.77 -13.00
CA VAL A 76 -8.76 4.19 -12.76
C VAL A 76 -7.91 3.87 -13.98
N VAL A 77 -7.28 4.90 -14.53
CA VAL A 77 -6.35 4.79 -15.65
C VAL A 77 -5.03 4.19 -15.18
N HIS A 78 -4.52 3.20 -15.91
CA HIS A 78 -3.27 2.49 -15.62
C HIS A 78 -2.28 2.60 -16.80
N ASP A 79 -1.86 3.82 -17.13
CA ASP A 79 -1.06 4.14 -18.33
C ASP A 79 0.41 3.71 -18.26
N SER A 80 0.92 3.36 -17.09
CA SER A 80 2.29 2.86 -16.88
C SER A 80 2.28 1.51 -16.17
N ALA A 81 1.45 0.60 -16.68
CA ALA A 81 1.36 -0.76 -16.22
C ALA A 81 2.74 -1.42 -16.14
N HIS A 82 3.03 -2.06 -15.01
CA HIS A 82 4.30 -2.75 -14.71
C HIS A 82 5.47 -1.84 -14.34
N SER A 83 5.22 -0.57 -14.03
CA SER A 83 6.19 0.26 -13.31
C SER A 83 5.78 0.38 -11.84
N ALA A 84 6.75 0.26 -10.92
CA ALA A 84 6.46 0.37 -9.49
C ALA A 84 5.76 1.70 -9.12
N VAL A 85 6.15 2.79 -9.78
CA VAL A 85 5.51 4.10 -9.59
C VAL A 85 4.10 4.15 -10.18
N GLY A 86 3.88 3.55 -11.36
CA GLY A 86 2.56 3.47 -11.99
C GLY A 86 1.58 2.63 -11.15
N ASP A 87 2.02 1.46 -10.69
CA ASP A 87 1.23 0.58 -9.83
C ASP A 87 0.88 1.27 -8.49
N ALA A 88 1.83 2.01 -7.90
CA ALA A 88 1.59 2.77 -6.68
C ALA A 88 0.59 3.93 -6.87
N LEU A 89 0.69 4.67 -7.98
CA LEU A 89 -0.24 5.76 -8.30
C LEU A 89 -1.65 5.23 -8.60
N ALA A 90 -1.77 4.15 -9.39
CA ALA A 90 -3.05 3.51 -9.66
C ALA A 90 -3.68 2.94 -8.37
N THR A 91 -2.87 2.36 -7.48
CA THR A 91 -3.34 1.93 -6.15
C THR A 91 -3.84 3.09 -5.31
N ALA A 92 -3.17 4.25 -5.34
CA ALA A 92 -3.61 5.46 -4.63
C ALA A 92 -4.95 5.98 -5.20
N HIS A 93 -5.13 5.96 -6.52
CA HIS A 93 -6.42 6.31 -7.15
C HIS A 93 -7.52 5.32 -6.78
N LEU A 94 -7.21 4.02 -6.71
CA LEU A 94 -8.15 3.00 -6.27
C LEU A 94 -8.60 3.22 -4.81
N LEU A 95 -7.67 3.57 -3.91
CA LEU A 95 -8.00 3.96 -2.55
C LEU A 95 -8.91 5.20 -2.53
N ALA A 96 -8.60 6.22 -3.33
CA ALA A 96 -9.40 7.43 -3.40
C ALA A 96 -10.84 7.14 -3.86
N TYR A 97 -11.03 6.19 -4.78
CA TYR A 97 -12.35 5.70 -5.16
C TYR A 97 -13.08 5.03 -3.98
N TYR A 98 -12.41 4.16 -3.21
CA TYR A 98 -13.00 3.53 -2.02
C TYR A 98 -13.36 4.55 -0.94
N LEU A 99 -12.53 5.58 -0.72
CA LEU A 99 -12.82 6.63 0.26
C LEU A 99 -14.04 7.47 -0.14
N LYS A 100 -14.19 7.77 -1.43
CA LYS A 100 -15.37 8.50 -1.94
C LYS A 100 -16.66 7.69 -1.82
N THR A 101 -16.57 6.37 -1.94
CA THR A 101 -17.74 5.47 -1.93
C THR A 101 -18.07 4.91 -0.54
N GLY A 102 -17.09 4.83 0.36
CA GLY A 102 -17.18 4.07 1.62
C GLY A 102 -17.69 4.79 2.85
N GLY A 103 -18.04 6.08 2.74
CA GLY A 103 -18.50 6.89 3.86
C GLY A 103 -17.38 7.22 4.87
N VAL A 104 -17.73 8.02 5.87
CA VAL A 104 -16.83 8.46 6.94
C VAL A 104 -17.38 7.98 8.29
N PRO A 105 -16.60 7.29 9.13
CA PRO A 105 -15.21 6.87 8.91
C PRO A 105 -15.09 5.72 7.89
N PRO A 106 -13.94 5.55 7.23
CA PRO A 106 -13.75 4.43 6.31
C PRO A 106 -13.76 3.10 7.07
N PRO A 107 -14.13 1.99 6.41
CA PRO A 107 -14.22 0.67 7.05
C PRO A 107 -12.91 0.15 7.70
N TRP A 108 -11.76 0.68 7.29
CA TRP A 108 -10.44 0.36 7.85
C TRP A 108 -9.93 1.41 8.85
N ALA A 109 -10.80 2.22 9.43
CA ALA A 109 -10.39 3.26 10.39
C ALA A 109 -9.58 2.72 11.58
N ALA A 110 -9.87 1.50 12.05
CA ALA A 110 -9.08 0.84 13.09
C ALA A 110 -7.61 0.62 12.67
N THR A 111 -7.37 0.31 11.39
CA THR A 111 -6.01 0.14 10.82
C THR A 111 -5.25 1.47 10.75
N LEU A 112 -5.95 2.59 10.51
CA LEU A 112 -5.34 3.92 10.55
C LEU A 112 -4.89 4.28 11.97
N ASN A 113 -5.70 3.93 12.97
CA ASN A 113 -5.37 4.16 14.38
C ASN A 113 -4.28 3.23 14.92
N ALA A 114 -4.01 2.12 14.24
CA ALA A 114 -2.92 1.21 14.57
C ALA A 114 -1.54 1.73 14.10
N ALA A 115 -1.49 2.74 13.21
CA ALA A 115 -0.26 3.46 12.95
C ALA A 115 0.12 4.26 14.20
N ALA A 116 1.29 3.97 14.77
CA ALA A 116 1.84 4.75 15.86
C ALA A 116 1.89 6.24 15.46
N PRO A 117 1.70 7.19 16.41
CA PRO A 117 1.82 8.61 16.08
C PRO A 117 3.17 8.90 15.42
N PRO A 118 3.24 9.85 14.48
CA PRO A 118 4.48 10.20 13.82
C PRO A 118 5.54 10.54 14.87
N VAL A 119 6.73 9.95 14.74
CA VAL A 119 7.88 10.32 15.57
C VAL A 119 8.25 11.76 15.18
N THR A 120 7.91 12.72 16.04
CA THR A 120 8.31 14.14 15.95
C THR A 120 9.79 14.33 16.14
#